data_AF-A0A1C6IAL6-F1
#
_entry.id   AF-A0A1C6IAL6-F1
#
_cell.length_a   1.000
_cell.length_b   1.000
_cell.length_c   1.000
_cell.angle_alpha   90.00
_cell.angle_beta   90.00
_cell.angle_gamma   90.00
#
_symmetry.space_group_name_H-M   'P 1'
#
loop_
_entity.id
_entity.type
_entity.pdbx_description
1 polymer ?
#
loop_
_entity_poly.entity_id
_entity_poly.type
_entity_poly.pdbx_seq_one_letter_code
_entity_poly.pdbx_strand_id
1 'polypeptide(L)'
;MKRIQYNSPVILTFFFLSLAALVLDRLTGGWTNLYLFSVYRSPISPLFFVRLLGHVLGHAGWDHFLGNMLLLLVVGPPLEEKYGSSTLLVGIVLTAAVSGLLQCLFFPGVALLGASGIVFMLIMLSSLAGMRAGSIPITLILVAVLYLGQEVYSILFVQDNVANFMHLVGGACGTAFGFLAARRKL
;
A
#
# COMPACT_ATOMS: atom_id res chain seq x y z
N MET A 1 -34.52 7.82 -8.21
CA MET A 1 -33.76 8.15 -6.98
C MET A 1 -32.39 7.51 -7.07
N LYS A 2 -31.29 8.26 -6.92
CA LYS A 2 -29.93 7.69 -6.89
C LYS A 2 -29.71 7.08 -5.49
N ARG A 3 -29.23 5.83 -5.41
CA ARG A 3 -28.90 5.15 -4.15
C ARG A 3 -27.39 5.28 -3.90
N ILE A 4 -27.00 5.46 -2.64
CA ILE A 4 -25.58 5.38 -2.24
C ILE A 4 -25.15 3.91 -2.36
N GLN A 5 -24.00 3.67 -2.98
CA GLN A 5 -23.49 2.32 -3.23
C GLN A 5 -22.12 2.14 -2.57
N TYR A 6 -21.94 1.00 -1.91
CA TYR A 6 -20.63 0.54 -1.44
C TYR A 6 -19.93 -0.19 -2.59
N ASN A 7 -19.54 0.57 -3.61
CA ASN A 7 -19.16 0.07 -4.93
C ASN A 7 -17.78 -0.61 -5.00
N SER A 8 -16.93 -0.39 -3.99
CA SER A 8 -15.58 -0.95 -3.91
C SER A 8 -15.34 -1.53 -2.53
N PRO A 9 -15.84 -2.75 -2.23
CA PRO A 9 -15.86 -3.29 -0.89
C PRO A 9 -14.51 -3.31 -0.18
N VAL A 10 -13.44 -3.73 -0.87
CA VAL A 10 -12.11 -3.82 -0.27
C VAL A 10 -11.53 -2.44 -0.04
N ILE A 11 -11.59 -1.54 -1.04
CA ILE A 11 -11.02 -0.19 -0.94
C ILE A 11 -11.74 0.63 0.12
N LEU A 12 -13.06 0.62 0.14
CA LEU A 12 -13.84 1.37 1.13
C LEU A 12 -13.63 0.81 2.53
N THR A 13 -13.55 -0.52 2.67
CA THR A 13 -13.29 -1.13 3.98
C THR A 13 -11.90 -0.76 4.48
N PHE A 14 -10.90 -0.82 3.60
CA PHE A 14 -9.54 -0.38 3.92
C PHE A 14 -9.49 1.09 4.36
N PHE A 15 -10.21 1.98 3.64
CA PHE A 15 -10.33 3.39 3.98
C PHE A 15 -10.93 3.58 5.39
N PHE A 16 -12.08 2.95 5.68
CA PHE A 16 -12.75 3.11 6.97
C PHE A 16 -11.96 2.49 8.12
N LEU A 17 -11.28 1.36 7.90
CA LEU A 17 -10.37 0.75 8.89
C LEU A 17 -9.18 1.67 9.18
N SER A 18 -8.60 2.30 8.14
CA SER A 18 -7.49 3.24 8.30
C SER A 18 -7.93 4.52 9.01
N LEU A 19 -9.15 5.01 8.74
CA LEU A 19 -9.74 6.15 9.44
C LEU A 19 -9.98 5.82 10.92
N ALA A 20 -10.53 4.63 11.20
CA ALA A 20 -10.72 4.16 12.57
C ALA A 20 -9.38 4.04 13.31
N ALA A 21 -8.35 3.49 12.67
CA ALA A 21 -7.00 3.42 13.23
C ALA A 21 -6.43 4.81 13.55
N LEU A 22 -6.59 5.79 12.66
CA LEU A 22 -6.15 7.17 12.90
C LEU A 22 -6.90 7.83 14.07
N VAL A 23 -8.22 7.63 14.16
CA VAL A 23 -9.01 8.16 15.28
C VAL A 23 -8.59 7.51 16.60
N LEU A 24 -8.42 6.18 16.63
CA LEU A 24 -7.94 5.47 17.81
C LEU A 24 -6.55 5.94 18.25
N ASP A 25 -5.67 6.24 17.29
CA ASP A 25 -4.35 6.78 17.59
C ASP A 25 -4.43 8.13 18.31
N ARG A 26 -5.32 9.01 17.86
CA ARG A 26 -5.57 10.30 18.52
C ARG A 26 -6.16 10.14 19.91
N LEU A 27 -7.11 9.23 20.08
CA LEU A 27 -7.75 8.97 21.37
C LEU A 27 -6.80 8.33 22.39
N THR A 28 -5.81 7.56 21.92
CA THR A 28 -4.86 6.84 22.77
C THR A 28 -3.50 7.54 22.89
N GLY A 29 -3.34 8.73 22.31
CA GLY A 29 -2.10 9.50 22.37
C GLY A 29 -0.90 8.81 21.71
N GLY A 30 -1.12 8.07 20.61
CA GLY A 30 -0.06 7.39 19.85
C GLY A 30 0.10 5.90 20.17
N TRP A 31 -0.59 5.39 21.20
CA TRP A 31 -0.40 4.02 21.67
C TRP A 31 -0.80 2.98 20.61
N THR A 32 -1.94 3.15 19.95
CA THR A 32 -2.39 2.16 18.95
C THR A 32 -1.48 2.10 17.73
N ASN A 33 -0.95 3.22 17.23
CA ASN A 33 0.04 3.15 16.15
C ASN A 33 1.29 2.40 16.60
N LEU A 34 1.82 2.69 17.79
CA LEU A 34 3.06 2.08 18.27
C LEU A 34 2.92 0.56 18.45
N TYR A 35 1.82 0.09 19.04
CA TYR A 35 1.67 -1.29 19.48
C TYR A 35 0.82 -2.18 18.55
N LEU A 36 0.00 -1.61 17.67
CA LEU A 36 -0.89 -2.38 16.78
C LEU A 36 -0.65 -2.11 15.30
N PHE A 37 -0.36 -0.85 14.93
CA PHE A 37 -0.25 -0.45 13.52
C PHE A 37 1.17 -0.03 13.12
N SER A 38 2.19 -0.47 13.84
CA SER A 38 3.58 -0.27 13.45
C SER A 38 4.42 -1.47 13.82
N VAL A 39 5.39 -1.83 12.97
CA VAL A 39 6.35 -2.92 13.25
C VAL A 39 7.55 -2.50 14.10
N TYR A 40 7.56 -1.27 14.63
CA TYR A 40 8.70 -0.72 15.39
C TYR A 40 9.14 -1.62 16.56
N ARG A 41 10.36 -2.18 16.50
CA ARG A 41 10.95 -3.03 17.54
C ARG A 41 9.99 -4.13 18.04
N SER A 42 9.25 -4.77 17.12
CA SER A 42 8.27 -5.77 17.51
C SER A 42 8.91 -7.11 17.87
N PRO A 43 8.74 -7.64 19.10
CA PRO A 43 9.14 -9.00 19.40
C PRO A 43 8.24 -10.00 18.65
N ILE A 44 8.79 -11.16 18.31
CA ILE A 44 8.03 -12.25 17.69
C ILE A 44 7.05 -12.80 18.74
N SER A 45 5.78 -12.47 18.55
CA SER A 45 4.65 -12.80 19.42
C SER A 45 3.38 -12.87 18.56
N PRO A 46 2.23 -13.37 19.04
CA PRO A 46 0.99 -13.31 18.26
C PRO A 46 0.65 -11.89 17.76
N LEU A 47 0.99 -10.88 18.56
CA LEU A 47 0.81 -9.46 18.20
C LEU A 47 1.73 -9.00 17.06
N PHE A 48 2.86 -9.69 16.83
CA PHE A 48 3.75 -9.42 15.70
C PHE A 48 3.01 -9.50 14.37
N PHE A 49 2.17 -10.52 14.17
CA PHE A 49 1.42 -10.68 12.90
C PHE A 49 0.37 -9.60 12.71
N VAL A 50 -0.27 -9.18 13.81
CA VAL A 50 -1.20 -8.03 13.80
C VAL A 50 -0.47 -6.78 13.38
N ARG A 51 0.72 -6.52 13.92
CA ARG A 51 1.55 -5.36 13.57
C ARG A 51 2.10 -5.45 12.16
N LEU A 52 2.53 -6.63 11.74
CA LEU A 52 3.10 -6.91 10.43
C LEU A 52 2.10 -6.64 9.32
N LEU A 53 0.85 -7.06 9.47
CA LEU A 53 -0.19 -6.82 8.46
C LEU A 53 -0.92 -5.50 8.70
N GLY A 54 -1.11 -5.11 9.95
CA GLY A 54 -1.85 -3.91 10.35
C GLY A 54 -1.09 -2.61 10.11
N HIS A 55 0.23 -2.65 9.88
CA HIS A 55 1.00 -1.41 9.71
C HIS A 55 0.49 -0.52 8.57
N VAL A 56 -0.12 -1.11 7.55
CA VAL A 56 -0.69 -0.38 6.41
C VAL A 56 -1.94 0.43 6.77
N LEU A 57 -2.57 0.17 7.91
CA LEU A 57 -3.78 0.87 8.35
C LEU A 57 -3.46 2.12 9.17
N GLY A 58 -2.37 2.10 9.94
CA GLY A 58 -1.99 3.23 10.80
C GLY A 58 -1.36 4.37 10.00
N HIS A 59 -1.49 5.59 10.50
CA HIS A 59 -0.98 6.80 9.83
C HIS A 59 -0.44 7.79 10.87
N ALA A 60 0.66 8.48 10.53
CA ALA A 60 1.34 9.42 11.42
C ALA A 60 0.54 10.71 11.69
N GLY A 61 -0.47 11.00 10.86
CA GLY A 61 -1.29 12.21 10.98
C GLY A 61 -2.27 12.35 9.82
N TRP A 62 -3.04 13.45 9.85
CA TRP A 62 -4.07 13.73 8.85
C TRP A 62 -3.51 13.90 7.44
N ASP A 63 -2.40 14.63 7.27
CA ASP A 63 -1.82 14.84 5.94
C ASP A 63 -1.32 13.53 5.32
N HIS A 64 -0.65 12.69 6.12
CA HIS A 64 -0.21 11.37 5.68
C HIS A 64 -1.40 10.47 5.32
N PHE A 65 -2.46 10.47 6.15
CA PHE A 65 -3.70 9.74 5.86
C PHE A 65 -4.37 10.23 4.56
N LEU A 66 -4.59 11.54 4.42
CA LEU A 66 -5.27 12.12 3.26
C LEU A 66 -4.48 11.88 1.98
N GLY A 67 -3.15 12.02 2.00
CA GLY A 67 -2.29 11.74 0.85
C GLY A 67 -2.45 10.31 0.34
N ASN A 68 -2.43 9.32 1.23
CA ASN A 68 -2.62 7.92 0.85
C ASN A 68 -4.06 7.62 0.42
N MET A 69 -5.04 8.07 1.21
CA MET A 69 -6.44 7.69 1.01
C MET A 69 -7.05 8.32 -0.24
N LEU A 70 -6.68 9.55 -0.61
CA LEU A 70 -7.16 10.17 -1.84
C LEU A 70 -6.71 9.37 -3.07
N LEU A 71 -5.42 8.98 -3.11
CA LEU A 71 -4.90 8.15 -4.20
C LEU A 71 -5.53 6.75 -4.20
N LEU A 72 -5.68 6.14 -3.02
CA LEU A 72 -6.35 4.84 -2.86
C LEU A 72 -7.80 4.87 -3.36
N LEU A 73 -8.57 5.93 -3.04
CA LEU A 73 -9.96 6.07 -3.46
C LEU A 73 -10.11 6.40 -4.95
N VAL A 74 -9.14 7.06 -5.57
CA VAL A 74 -9.17 7.36 -7.01
C VAL A 74 -8.73 6.15 -7.85
N VAL A 75 -7.68 5.46 -7.42
CA VAL A 75 -7.06 4.37 -8.21
C VAL A 75 -7.66 3.01 -7.86
N GLY A 76 -8.06 2.79 -6.61
CA GLY A 76 -8.52 1.50 -6.11
C GLY A 76 -9.81 0.98 -6.75
N PRO A 77 -10.92 1.75 -6.79
CA PRO A 77 -12.21 1.23 -7.25
C PRO A 77 -12.22 0.70 -8.68
N PRO A 78 -11.63 1.38 -9.69
CA PRO A 78 -11.52 0.83 -11.04
C PRO A 78 -10.73 -0.49 -11.09
N LEU A 79 -9.74 -0.67 -10.20
CA LEU A 79 -8.97 -1.91 -10.12
C LEU A 79 -9.77 -3.01 -9.44
N GLU A 80 -10.52 -2.70 -8.39
CA GLU A 80 -11.40 -3.67 -7.73
C GLU A 80 -12.48 -4.17 -8.69
N GLU A 81 -13.07 -3.28 -9.49
CA GLU A 81 -14.02 -3.65 -10.53
C GLU A 81 -13.38 -4.54 -11.61
N LYS A 82 -12.15 -4.23 -12.03
CA LYS A 82 -11.45 -4.96 -13.10
C LYS A 82 -10.89 -6.33 -12.69
N TYR A 83 -10.35 -6.43 -11.48
CA TYR A 83 -9.63 -7.61 -10.99
C TYR A 83 -10.46 -8.43 -9.98
N GLY A 84 -11.52 -7.84 -9.44
CA GLY A 84 -12.37 -8.42 -8.40
C GLY A 84 -11.82 -8.21 -6.99
N SER A 85 -12.72 -8.10 -6.02
CA SER A 85 -12.42 -7.87 -4.60
C SER A 85 -11.44 -8.88 -4.00
N SER A 86 -11.69 -10.18 -4.22
CA SER A 86 -10.83 -11.24 -3.66
C SER A 86 -9.39 -11.14 -4.14
N THR A 87 -9.21 -10.93 -5.44
CA THR A 87 -7.90 -10.76 -6.08
C THR A 87 -7.19 -9.53 -5.51
N LEU A 88 -7.87 -8.39 -5.45
CA LEU A 88 -7.29 -7.16 -4.91
C LEU A 88 -6.91 -7.28 -3.43
N LEU A 89 -7.76 -7.92 -2.62
CA LEU A 89 -7.49 -8.18 -1.21
C LEU A 89 -6.22 -9.02 -1.03
N VAL A 90 -6.04 -10.08 -1.82
CA VAL A 90 -4.82 -10.90 -1.81
C VAL A 90 -3.60 -10.04 -2.14
N GLY A 91 -3.69 -9.17 -3.15
CA GLY A 91 -2.61 -8.23 -3.50
C GLY A 91 -2.23 -7.31 -2.33
N ILE A 92 -3.22 -6.74 -1.65
CA ILE A 92 -3.01 -5.87 -0.48
C ILE A 92 -2.35 -6.65 0.66
N VAL A 93 -2.87 -7.83 1.02
CA VAL A 93 -2.34 -8.65 2.11
C VAL A 93 -0.90 -9.10 1.84
N LEU A 94 -0.61 -9.54 0.61
CA LEU A 94 0.75 -9.94 0.22
C LEU A 94 1.71 -8.75 0.25
N THR A 95 1.28 -7.58 -0.24
CA THR A 95 2.12 -6.38 -0.22
C THR A 95 2.40 -5.92 1.22
N ALA A 96 1.40 -5.95 2.10
CA ALA A 96 1.58 -5.68 3.52
C ALA A 96 2.54 -6.69 4.17
N ALA A 97 2.38 -7.99 3.90
CA ALA A 97 3.27 -9.02 4.43
C ALA A 97 4.72 -8.82 3.96
N VAL A 98 4.94 -8.62 2.66
CA VAL A 98 6.28 -8.47 2.09
C VAL A 98 6.95 -7.20 2.59
N SER A 99 6.27 -6.05 2.53
CA SER A 99 6.84 -4.78 3.03
C SER A 99 7.14 -4.84 4.53
N GLY A 100 6.22 -5.37 5.35
CA GLY A 100 6.43 -5.54 6.78
C GLY A 100 7.60 -6.48 7.11
N LEU A 101 7.74 -7.61 6.39
CA LEU A 101 8.84 -8.55 6.61
C LEU A 101 10.19 -7.95 6.22
N LEU A 102 10.26 -7.29 5.05
CA LEU A 102 11.49 -6.65 4.59
C LEU A 102 11.88 -5.50 5.53
N GLN A 103 10.92 -4.76 6.09
CA GLN A 103 11.18 -3.76 7.12
C GLN A 103 11.83 -4.38 8.35
N CYS A 104 11.24 -5.45 8.89
CA CYS A 104 11.77 -6.13 10.07
C CYS A 104 13.18 -6.70 9.82
N LEU A 105 13.47 -7.15 8.59
CA LEU A 105 14.75 -7.73 8.22
C LEU A 105 15.85 -6.68 8.00
N PHE A 106 15.56 -5.63 7.23
CA PHE A 106 16.57 -4.65 6.81
C PHE A 106 16.62 -3.40 7.70
N PHE A 107 15.50 -3.06 8.36
CA PHE A 107 15.36 -1.83 9.16
C PHE A 107 14.66 -2.09 10.51
N PRO A 108 15.13 -3.04 11.34
CA PRO A 108 14.45 -3.45 12.59
C PRO A 108 14.29 -2.33 13.62
N GLY A 109 15.13 -1.29 13.53
CA GLY A 109 15.12 -0.13 14.41
C GLY A 109 14.23 1.03 13.95
N VAL A 110 13.50 0.90 12.83
CA VAL A 110 12.71 1.99 12.24
C VAL A 110 11.23 1.63 12.20
N ALA A 111 10.38 2.58 12.60
CA ALA A 111 8.95 2.42 12.56
C ALA A 111 8.47 2.46 11.10
N LEU A 112 7.79 1.41 10.66
CA LEU A 112 6.98 1.44 9.44
C LEU A 112 5.51 1.53 9.83
N LEU A 113 4.81 2.44 9.17
CA LEU A 113 3.43 2.85 9.43
C LEU A 113 2.93 3.56 8.17
N GLY A 114 1.78 3.16 7.61
CA GLY A 114 1.16 3.84 6.48
C GLY A 114 0.81 2.95 5.30
N ALA A 115 -0.20 3.38 4.53
CA ALA A 115 -0.71 2.67 3.36
C ALA A 115 0.09 2.93 2.07
N SER A 116 1.16 3.72 2.09
CA SER A 116 1.84 4.19 0.87
C SER A 116 2.37 3.03 0.00
N GLY A 117 2.92 1.97 0.59
CA GLY A 117 3.30 0.76 -0.16
C GLY A 117 2.12 0.13 -0.92
N ILE A 118 0.92 0.13 -0.34
CA ILE A 118 -0.31 -0.32 -1.01
C ILE A 118 -0.70 0.63 -2.14
N VAL A 119 -0.60 1.95 -1.91
CA VAL A 119 -0.88 2.96 -2.94
C VAL A 119 0.07 2.80 -4.13
N PHE A 120 1.36 2.59 -3.91
CA PHE A 120 2.34 2.33 -4.98
C PHE A 120 2.03 1.03 -5.73
N MET A 121 1.63 -0.03 -5.01
CA MET A 121 1.14 -1.27 -5.63
C MET A 121 -0.04 -0.98 -6.57
N LEU A 122 -1.04 -0.21 -6.13
CA LEU A 122 -2.21 0.15 -6.94
C LEU A 122 -1.85 1.02 -8.14
N ILE A 123 -0.96 2.00 -7.97
CA ILE A 123 -0.46 2.86 -9.05
C ILE A 123 0.21 2.02 -10.15
N MET A 124 1.10 1.11 -9.76
CA MET A 124 1.78 0.23 -10.71
C MET A 124 0.80 -0.74 -11.37
N LEU A 125 -0.11 -1.33 -10.61
CA LEU A 125 -1.15 -2.22 -11.13
C LEU A 125 -2.05 -1.50 -12.15
N SER A 126 -2.44 -0.26 -11.87
CA SER A 126 -3.23 0.58 -12.77
C SER A 126 -2.51 0.88 -14.08
N SER A 127 -1.23 1.21 -14.02
CA SER A 127 -0.42 1.46 -15.22
C SER A 127 -0.28 0.21 -16.12
N LEU A 128 -0.32 -0.99 -15.53
CA LEU A 128 -0.33 -2.27 -16.24
C LEU A 128 -1.70 -2.68 -16.75
N ALA A 129 -2.78 -2.15 -16.19
CA ALA A 129 -4.13 -2.54 -16.58
C ALA A 129 -4.39 -2.25 -18.08
N GLY A 130 -3.77 -1.23 -18.66
CA GLY A 130 -3.90 -0.90 -20.08
C GLY A 130 -3.09 -1.78 -21.04
N MET A 131 -2.28 -2.72 -20.52
CA MET A 131 -1.36 -3.53 -21.32
C MET A 131 -2.11 -4.46 -22.28
N ARG A 132 -1.74 -4.39 -23.57
CA ARG A 132 -2.21 -5.30 -24.62
C ARG A 132 -1.08 -6.26 -24.97
N ALA A 133 -1.42 -7.48 -25.41
CA ALA A 133 -0.45 -8.50 -25.77
C ALA A 133 0.65 -7.92 -26.70
N GLY A 134 1.92 -8.06 -26.29
CA GLY A 134 3.07 -7.58 -27.06
C GLY A 134 3.42 -6.09 -26.95
N SER A 135 2.71 -5.29 -26.14
CA SER A 135 2.97 -3.86 -25.99
C SER A 135 3.11 -3.43 -24.52
N ILE A 136 4.12 -2.60 -24.22
CA ILE A 136 4.29 -2.00 -22.89
C ILE A 136 3.61 -0.62 -22.90
N PRO A 137 2.66 -0.34 -21.99
CA PRO A 137 2.04 0.98 -21.91
C PRO A 137 3.09 2.06 -21.61
N ILE A 138 3.11 3.15 -22.37
CA ILE A 138 3.99 4.29 -22.06
C ILE A 138 3.67 4.88 -20.67
N THR A 139 2.42 4.75 -20.22
CA THR A 139 2.00 5.12 -18.87
C THR A 139 2.73 4.33 -17.79
N LEU A 140 3.02 3.05 -17.99
CA LEU A 140 3.84 2.24 -17.07
C LEU A 140 5.25 2.82 -16.97
N ILE A 141 5.87 3.13 -18.11
CA ILE A 141 7.23 3.66 -18.16
C ILE A 141 7.28 5.02 -17.45
N LEU A 142 6.34 5.92 -17.78
CA LEU A 142 6.28 7.25 -17.17
C LEU A 142 6.03 7.18 -15.67
N VAL A 143 5.08 6.36 -15.23
CA VAL A 143 4.82 6.16 -13.78
C VAL A 143 6.05 5.57 -13.11
N ALA A 144 6.68 4.54 -13.66
CA ALA A 144 7.90 3.96 -13.10
C ALA A 144 9.03 4.99 -12.98
N VAL A 145 9.26 5.79 -14.02
CA VAL A 145 10.33 6.82 -14.00
C VAL A 145 10.00 7.95 -13.03
N LEU A 146 8.78 8.47 -13.04
CA LEU A 146 8.43 9.63 -12.22
C LEU A 146 8.26 9.25 -10.75
N TYR A 147 7.49 8.20 -10.45
CA TYR A 147 7.24 7.78 -9.07
C TYR A 147 8.45 7.03 -8.51
N LEU A 148 8.94 5.95 -9.15
CA LEU A 148 10.06 5.17 -8.59
C LEU A 148 11.40 5.91 -8.73
N GLY A 149 11.57 6.73 -9.76
CA GLY A 149 12.79 7.54 -9.91
C GLY A 149 12.92 8.59 -8.80
N GLN A 150 11.82 9.21 -8.36
CA GLN A 150 11.82 10.11 -7.21
C GLN A 150 12.21 9.36 -5.91
N GLU A 151 11.73 8.13 -5.72
CA GLU A 151 12.10 7.30 -4.58
C GLU A 151 13.60 6.96 -4.60
N VAL A 152 14.13 6.50 -5.75
CA VAL A 152 15.55 6.18 -5.92
C VAL A 152 16.43 7.41 -5.69
N TYR A 153 16.06 8.57 -6.27
CA TYR A 153 16.78 9.82 -6.04
C TYR A 153 16.82 10.16 -4.55
N SER A 154 15.67 10.07 -3.88
CA SER A 154 15.56 10.45 -2.47
C SER A 154 16.35 9.49 -1.55
N ILE A 155 16.43 8.19 -1.89
CA ILE A 155 17.31 7.22 -1.21
C ILE A 155 18.79 7.58 -1.37
N LEU A 156 19.21 8.03 -2.56
CA LEU A 156 20.61 8.31 -2.85
C LEU A 156 21.08 9.67 -2.33
N PHE A 157 20.19 10.66 -2.23
CA PHE A 157 20.58 12.07 -2.06
C PHE A 157 19.90 12.82 -0.91
N VAL A 158 18.79 12.32 -0.33
CA VAL A 158 17.97 13.08 0.66
C VAL A 158 17.95 12.45 2.06
N GLN A 159 18.44 11.21 2.23
CA GLN A 159 18.52 10.44 3.49
C GLN A 159 17.19 9.95 4.09
N ASP A 160 16.11 9.85 3.32
CA ASP A 160 14.82 9.29 3.78
C ASP A 160 14.62 7.85 3.27
N ASN A 161 15.57 6.97 3.60
CA ASN A 161 15.80 5.74 2.82
C ASN A 161 14.76 4.63 3.03
N VAL A 162 14.09 4.63 4.19
CA VAL A 162 13.25 3.50 4.61
C VAL A 162 11.86 3.56 4.00
N ALA A 163 11.19 4.71 4.09
CA ALA A 163 9.87 4.89 3.48
C ALA A 163 9.93 4.66 1.97
N ASN A 164 10.97 5.19 1.34
CA ASN A 164 11.20 5.09 -0.09
C ASN A 164 11.48 3.66 -0.54
N PHE A 165 12.25 2.91 0.26
CA PHE A 165 12.45 1.48 -0.01
C PHE A 165 11.12 0.71 0.03
N MET A 166 10.23 1.02 0.98
CA MET A 166 8.91 0.37 1.05
C MET A 166 7.99 0.79 -0.09
N HIS A 167 8.13 2.01 -0.62
CA HIS A 167 7.45 2.41 -1.85
C HIS A 167 7.91 1.60 -3.07
N LEU A 168 9.23 1.36 -3.20
CA LEU A 168 9.78 0.49 -4.25
C LEU A 168 9.28 -0.95 -4.13
N VAL A 169 9.23 -1.49 -2.91
CA VAL A 169 8.65 -2.82 -2.63
C VAL A 169 7.18 -2.87 -3.05
N GLY A 170 6.40 -1.87 -2.67
CA GLY A 170 4.99 -1.73 -3.08
C GLY A 170 4.84 -1.72 -4.61
N GLY A 171 5.64 -0.91 -5.30
CA GLY A 171 5.66 -0.86 -6.75
C GLY A 171 6.00 -2.21 -7.39
N ALA A 172 7.03 -2.90 -6.89
CA ALA A 172 7.43 -4.22 -7.35
C ALA A 172 6.33 -5.26 -7.14
N CYS A 173 5.66 -5.26 -5.97
CA CYS A 173 4.51 -6.12 -5.70
C CYS A 173 3.37 -5.85 -6.71
N GLY A 174 3.05 -4.58 -6.97
CA GLY A 174 2.03 -4.20 -7.96
C GLY A 174 2.37 -4.66 -9.38
N THR A 175 3.63 -4.53 -9.77
CA THR A 175 4.11 -5.00 -11.08
C THR A 175 4.01 -6.51 -11.21
N ALA A 176 4.57 -7.26 -10.26
CA ALA A 176 4.52 -8.73 -10.25
C ALA A 176 3.08 -9.23 -10.25
N PHE A 177 2.23 -8.65 -9.40
CA PHE A 177 0.82 -8.97 -9.32
C PHE A 177 0.08 -8.70 -10.64
N GLY A 178 0.33 -7.55 -11.27
CA GLY A 178 -0.27 -7.19 -12.56
C GLY A 178 0.05 -8.19 -13.67
N PHE A 179 1.30 -8.67 -13.75
CA PHE A 179 1.70 -9.71 -14.70
C PHE A 179 1.04 -11.06 -14.41
N LEU A 180 0.97 -11.47 -13.14
CA LEU A 180 0.31 -12.73 -12.75
C LEU A 180 -1.20 -12.70 -13.04
N ALA A 181 -1.85 -11.58 -12.74
CA ALA A 181 -3.27 -11.40 -13.01
C ALA A 181 -3.58 -11.35 -14.52
N ALA A 182 -2.70 -10.76 -15.33
CA ALA A 182 -2.81 -10.78 -16.78
C ALA A 182 -2.68 -12.19 -17.37
N ARG A 183 -1.75 -13.02 -16.84
CA ARG A 183 -1.57 -14.41 -17.27
C ARG A 183 -2.76 -15.32 -16.98
N ARG A 184 -3.54 -15.05 -15.93
CA ARG A 184 -4.75 -15.83 -15.60
C ARG A 184 -5.96 -15.51 -16.48
N LYS A 185 -5.93 -14.41 -17.24
CA LYS A 185 -6.99 -14.00 -18.17
C LYS A 185 -6.72 -14.46 -19.62
N LEU A 186 -5.51 -14.95 -19.91
CA LEU A 186 -5.12 -15.60 -21.17
C LEU A 186 -5.30 -17.11 -21.04
#